data_AF-R6IC93-F1
#
_entry.id   AF-R6IC93-F1
#
_cell.length_a   1.000
_cell.length_b   1.000
_cell.length_c   1.000
_cell.angle_alpha   90.00
_cell.angle_beta   90.00
_cell.angle_gamma   90.00
#
_symmetry.space_group_name_H-M   'P 1'
#
loop_
_entity.id
_entity.type
_entity.pdbx_description
1 polymer ?
#
loop_
_entity_poly.entity_id
_entity_poly.type
_entity_poly.pdbx_seq_one_letter_code
_entity_poly.pdbx_strand_id
1 'polypeptide(L)'
;MEGLEKAIEQIKENMPKLDLRENEPMRNHCSFKVGGEVRAFAVPGDLFEMSKVMFYLHMNGVSPLTLGKCTNVIFPDEGLDIMVISTENLRKLRLGETENTIYAEAGVSLAKLAQFARDNGLSGLEFASGIPGSVGGGVLMNAGAYGGEMKDVVESVVVYYVPTQALTEVRGSDRGF
;
A
#
# COMPACT_ATOMS: atom_id res chain seq x y z
N MET A 1 -19.26 11.80 6.22
CA MET A 1 -19.12 11.41 7.63
C MET A 1 -19.99 10.22 8.00
N GLU A 2 -21.32 10.25 7.82
CA GLU A 2 -22.19 9.12 8.23
C GLU A 2 -21.79 7.74 7.67
N GLY A 3 -21.41 7.68 6.38
CA GLY A 3 -20.93 6.42 5.78
C GLY A 3 -19.61 5.91 6.36
N LEU A 4 -18.71 6.81 6.76
CA LEU A 4 -17.44 6.43 7.39
C LEU A 4 -17.67 5.81 8.77
N GLU A 5 -18.52 6.42 9.60
CA GLU A 5 -18.85 5.86 10.92
C GLU A 5 -19.52 4.49 10.80
N LYS A 6 -20.50 4.35 9.89
CA LYS A 6 -21.14 3.05 9.60
C LYS A 6 -20.13 1.99 9.16
N ALA A 7 -19.18 2.35 8.30
CA ALA A 7 -18.13 1.42 7.87
C ALA A 7 -17.21 1.02 9.04
N ILE A 8 -16.83 1.97 9.90
CA ILE A 8 -16.01 1.70 11.10
C ILE A 8 -16.74 0.72 12.04
N GLU A 9 -18.02 0.93 12.30
CA GLU A 9 -18.84 0.03 13.13
C GLU A 9 -18.90 -1.38 12.54
N GLN A 10 -19.21 -1.50 11.25
CA GLN A 10 -19.24 -2.79 10.56
C GLN A 10 -17.89 -3.52 10.59
N ILE A 11 -16.79 -2.80 10.39
CA ILE A 11 -15.44 -3.39 10.45
C ILE A 11 -15.15 -3.88 11.87
N LYS A 12 -15.46 -3.10 12.91
CA LYS A 12 -15.25 -3.52 14.32
C LYS A 12 -16.04 -4.78 14.66
N GLU A 13 -17.31 -4.83 14.24
CA GLU A 13 -18.20 -5.97 14.53
C GLU A 13 -17.74 -7.24 13.79
N ASN A 14 -17.37 -7.12 12.51
CA ASN A 14 -17.11 -8.28 11.65
C ASN A 14 -15.63 -8.67 11.56
N MET A 15 -14.72 -7.81 12.00
CA MET A 15 -13.26 -8.00 11.95
C MET A 15 -12.62 -7.62 13.30
N PRO A 16 -13.01 -8.23 14.43
CA PRO A 16 -12.59 -7.79 15.77
C PRO A 16 -11.09 -7.95 16.06
N LYS A 17 -10.35 -8.64 15.19
CA LYS A 17 -8.89 -8.81 15.29
C LYS A 17 -8.10 -7.86 14.38
N LEU A 18 -8.78 -7.11 13.51
CA LEU A 18 -8.12 -6.12 12.67
C LEU A 18 -7.54 -5.03 13.57
N ASP A 19 -6.30 -4.65 13.29
CA ASP A 19 -5.72 -3.45 13.89
C ASP A 19 -6.39 -2.22 13.26
N LEU A 20 -7.40 -1.70 13.97
CA LEU A 20 -8.18 -0.53 13.60
C LEU A 20 -8.07 0.48 14.73
N ARG A 21 -7.51 1.64 14.41
CA ARG A 21 -7.27 2.73 15.35
C ARG A 21 -8.12 3.92 14.94
N GLU A 22 -8.66 4.62 15.93
CA GLU A 22 -9.46 5.83 15.72
C GLU A 22 -8.67 7.05 16.15
N ASN A 23 -8.88 8.18 15.45
CA ASN A 23 -8.22 9.45 15.74
C ASN A 23 -6.69 9.28 15.78
N GLU A 24 -6.14 8.61 14.76
CA GLU A 24 -4.74 8.21 14.72
C GLU A 24 -3.87 9.36 14.17
N PRO A 25 -2.88 9.88 14.93
CA PRO A 25 -2.05 10.99 14.50
C PRO A 25 -1.03 10.58 13.42
N MET A 26 -1.14 11.17 12.23
CA MET A 26 -0.34 10.78 11.06
C MET A 26 1.14 11.13 11.15
N ARG A 27 1.54 12.06 12.03
CA ARG A 27 2.96 12.32 12.35
C ARG A 27 3.74 11.09 12.81
N ASN A 28 3.06 10.09 13.38
CA ASN A 28 3.71 8.85 13.81
C ASN A 28 4.10 7.97 12.61
N HIS A 29 3.34 8.06 11.52
CA HIS A 29 3.42 7.17 10.35
C HIS A 29 4.18 7.80 9.17
N CYS A 30 4.29 9.12 9.14
CA CYS A 30 4.89 9.84 8.03
C CYS A 30 6.36 10.24 8.25
N SER A 31 7.14 10.21 7.17
CA SER A 31 8.59 10.48 7.21
C SER A 31 8.93 11.91 7.65
N PHE A 32 8.09 12.89 7.29
CA PHE A 32 8.23 14.28 7.69
C PHE A 32 7.90 14.56 9.16
N LYS A 33 7.33 13.58 9.89
CA LYS A 33 6.93 13.70 11.30
C LYS A 33 5.98 14.88 11.59
N VAL A 34 5.12 15.18 10.62
CA VAL A 34 4.04 16.16 10.69
C VAL A 34 2.70 15.49 10.35
N GLY A 35 1.58 16.16 10.66
CA GLY A 35 0.24 15.66 10.39
C GLY A 35 -0.56 15.40 11.67
N GLY A 36 -1.81 15.84 11.64
CA GLY A 36 -2.83 15.63 12.65
C GLY A 36 -3.49 14.26 12.57
N GLU A 37 -4.61 14.12 13.24
CA GLU A 37 -5.34 12.86 13.35
C GLU A 37 -6.15 12.55 12.08
N VAL A 38 -6.16 11.28 11.68
CA VAL A 38 -7.18 10.77 10.75
C VAL A 38 -8.27 10.06 11.52
N ARG A 39 -9.52 10.17 11.05
CA ARG A 39 -10.66 9.59 11.76
C ARG A 39 -10.48 8.10 12.05
N ALA A 40 -9.98 7.34 11.10
CA ALA A 40 -9.64 5.93 11.31
C ALA A 40 -8.40 5.50 10.50
N PHE A 41 -7.65 4.56 11.06
CA PHE A 41 -6.44 3.98 10.50
C PHE A 41 -6.48 2.46 10.64
N ALA A 42 -6.53 1.75 9.52
CA ALA A 42 -6.58 0.29 9.48
C ALA A 42 -5.24 -0.30 9.03
N VAL A 43 -4.81 -1.39 9.66
CA VAL A 43 -3.58 -2.13 9.30
C VAL A 43 -3.90 -3.60 9.01
N PRO A 44 -4.41 -3.92 7.81
CA PRO A 44 -4.70 -5.30 7.43
C PRO A 44 -3.45 -6.18 7.47
N GLY A 45 -3.56 -7.37 8.08
CA GLY A 45 -2.48 -8.34 8.17
C GLY A 45 -2.25 -9.11 6.86
N ASP A 46 -3.26 -9.20 6.00
CA ASP A 46 -3.19 -9.88 4.71
C ASP A 46 -4.17 -9.30 3.67
N LEU A 47 -4.14 -9.87 2.46
CA LEU A 47 -5.01 -9.46 1.36
C LEU A 47 -6.50 -9.74 1.61
N PHE A 48 -6.83 -10.73 2.45
CA PHE A 48 -8.21 -11.05 2.76
C PHE A 48 -8.80 -9.99 3.69
N GLU A 49 -8.09 -9.62 4.74
CA GLU A 49 -8.46 -8.51 5.61
C GLU A 49 -8.54 -7.21 4.83
N MET A 50 -7.56 -6.90 3.97
CA MET A 50 -7.59 -5.69 3.16
C MET A 50 -8.81 -5.66 2.23
N SER A 51 -9.12 -6.77 1.57
CA SER A 51 -10.28 -6.87 0.66
C SER A 51 -11.60 -6.68 1.42
N LYS A 52 -11.71 -7.20 2.65
CA LYS A 52 -12.89 -6.99 3.50
C LYS A 52 -13.05 -5.55 3.96
N VAL A 53 -11.96 -4.90 4.37
CA VAL A 53 -11.99 -3.47 4.73
C VAL A 53 -12.47 -2.63 3.54
N MET A 54 -11.89 -2.86 2.36
CA MET A 54 -12.29 -2.18 1.13
C MET A 54 -13.76 -2.42 0.79
N PHE A 55 -14.27 -3.64 1.01
CA PHE A 55 -15.67 -3.98 0.81
C PHE A 55 -16.61 -3.16 1.69
N TYR A 56 -16.37 -3.12 3.01
CA TYR A 56 -17.21 -2.33 3.92
C TYR A 56 -17.17 -0.84 3.61
N LEU A 57 -16.00 -0.31 3.22
CA LEU A 57 -15.87 1.09 2.81
C LEU A 57 -16.66 1.38 1.54
N HIS A 58 -16.55 0.52 0.53
CA HIS A 58 -17.29 0.66 -0.73
C HIS A 58 -18.81 0.61 -0.51
N MET A 59 -19.30 -0.34 0.29
CA MET A 59 -20.73 -0.49 0.62
C MET A 59 -21.32 0.77 1.29
N ASN A 60 -20.49 1.58 1.94
CA ASN A 60 -20.89 2.82 2.58
C ASN A 60 -20.47 4.08 1.80
N GLY A 61 -20.03 3.94 0.55
CA GLY A 61 -19.62 5.06 -0.30
C GLY A 61 -18.37 5.80 0.18
N VAL A 62 -17.49 5.12 0.93
CA VAL A 62 -16.28 5.70 1.50
C VAL A 62 -15.07 5.37 0.63
N SER A 63 -14.33 6.39 0.23
CA SER A 63 -13.03 6.22 -0.46
C SER A 63 -11.90 6.42 0.55
N PRO A 64 -11.11 5.37 0.87
CA PRO A 64 -9.98 5.50 1.78
C PRO A 64 -8.75 6.07 1.08
N LEU A 65 -7.79 6.55 1.87
CA LEU A 65 -6.42 6.76 1.43
C LEU A 65 -5.58 5.52 1.76
N THR A 66 -5.07 4.83 0.74
CA THR A 66 -4.14 3.71 0.95
C THR A 66 -2.71 4.24 1.04
N LEU A 67 -1.97 3.81 2.07
CA LEU A 67 -0.67 4.36 2.41
C LEU A 67 0.39 3.25 2.52
N GLY A 68 1.54 3.52 1.90
CA GLY A 68 2.79 2.78 2.14
C GLY A 68 3.52 3.35 3.35
N LYS A 69 4.82 3.60 3.20
CA LYS A 69 5.66 4.20 4.26
C LYS A 69 5.47 5.72 4.47
N CYS A 70 4.52 6.34 3.78
CA CYS A 70 4.27 7.79 3.83
C CYS A 70 5.57 8.65 3.68
N THR A 71 6.35 8.34 2.64
CA THR A 71 7.61 9.05 2.32
C THR A 71 7.42 10.21 1.34
N ASN A 72 6.22 10.33 0.75
CA ASN A 72 5.89 11.33 -0.25
C ASN A 72 4.48 11.93 -0.08
N VAL A 73 4.00 11.99 1.17
CA VAL A 73 2.70 12.56 1.52
C VAL A 73 2.88 13.46 2.72
N ILE A 74 2.21 14.61 2.72
CA ILE A 74 2.15 15.55 3.83
C ILE A 74 0.70 15.64 4.29
N PHE A 75 0.45 15.32 5.55
CA PHE A 75 -0.87 15.45 6.17
C PHE A 75 -0.99 16.83 6.84
N PRO A 76 -2.17 17.47 6.77
CA PRO A 76 -2.43 18.72 7.49
C PRO A 76 -2.42 18.49 9.01
N ASP A 77 -2.04 19.51 9.78
CA ASP A 77 -2.01 19.41 11.25
C ASP A 77 -3.40 19.46 11.88
N GLU A 78 -4.39 20.07 11.20
CA GLU A 78 -5.80 20.06 11.61
C GLU A 78 -6.46 18.68 11.52
N GLY A 79 -5.81 17.69 10.90
CA GLY A 79 -6.35 16.35 10.73
C GLY A 79 -7.30 16.21 9.55
N LEU A 80 -7.82 14.99 9.32
CA LEU A 80 -8.72 14.66 8.23
C LEU A 80 -9.78 13.63 8.63
N ASP A 81 -11.04 13.87 8.26
CA ASP A 81 -12.14 12.92 8.45
C ASP A 81 -12.17 11.82 7.38
N ILE A 82 -11.09 11.03 7.30
CA ILE A 82 -10.92 9.95 6.33
C ILE A 82 -10.54 8.63 7.00
N MET A 83 -10.72 7.54 6.26
CA MET A 83 -10.09 6.24 6.54
C MET A 83 -8.74 6.18 5.84
N VAL A 84 -7.68 5.87 6.58
CA VAL A 84 -6.37 5.48 6.03
C VAL A 84 -6.20 3.97 6.14
N ILE A 85 -5.72 3.32 5.09
CA ILE A 85 -5.36 1.90 5.09
C ILE A 85 -3.85 1.79 4.91
N SER A 86 -3.15 1.29 5.93
CA SER A 86 -1.73 1.03 5.88
C SER A 86 -1.44 -0.33 5.27
N THR A 87 -0.49 -0.37 4.34
CA THR A 87 -0.01 -1.61 3.72
C THR A 87 1.16 -2.23 4.48
N GLU A 88 1.55 -1.69 5.64
CA GLU A 88 2.81 -2.03 6.31
C GLU A 88 2.96 -3.49 6.74
N ASN A 89 1.87 -4.24 6.89
CA ASN A 89 1.90 -5.67 7.21
C ASN A 89 1.92 -6.58 5.96
N LEU A 90 1.62 -6.05 4.77
CA LEU A 90 1.63 -6.79 3.51
C LEU A 90 3.06 -6.91 2.97
N ARG A 91 3.83 -7.85 3.53
CA ARG A 91 5.29 -7.94 3.34
C ARG A 91 5.79 -9.25 2.78
N LYS A 92 4.93 -10.10 2.21
CA LYS A 92 5.40 -11.33 1.55
C LYS A 92 6.33 -10.98 0.39
N LEU A 93 7.43 -11.72 0.32
CA LEU A 93 8.52 -11.53 -0.65
C LEU A 93 9.10 -12.90 -0.97
N ARG A 94 9.11 -13.28 -2.25
CA ARG A 94 9.59 -14.58 -2.73
C ARG A 94 10.04 -14.49 -4.18
N LEU A 95 10.79 -15.48 -4.65
CA LEU A 95 10.95 -15.70 -6.09
C LEU A 95 9.58 -15.96 -6.75
N GLY A 96 9.42 -15.44 -7.95
CA GLY A 96 8.22 -15.62 -8.77
C GLY A 96 8.09 -17.05 -9.30
N GLU A 97 7.04 -17.28 -10.07
CA GLU A 97 6.75 -18.58 -10.69
C GLU A 97 7.47 -18.76 -12.03
N THR A 98 7.89 -17.66 -12.65
CA THR A 98 8.70 -17.62 -13.86
C THR A 98 10.17 -17.35 -13.51
N GLU A 99 11.09 -17.73 -14.39
CA GLU A 99 12.51 -17.45 -14.19
C GLU A 99 12.76 -15.94 -14.11
N ASN A 100 13.69 -15.55 -13.24
CA ASN A 100 14.13 -14.17 -13.04
C ASN A 100 13.05 -13.18 -12.56
N THR A 101 11.93 -13.66 -12.00
CA THR A 101 10.90 -12.78 -11.43
C THR A 101 10.86 -12.84 -9.91
N ILE A 102 10.32 -11.78 -9.31
CA ILE A 102 10.13 -11.64 -7.86
C ILE A 102 8.67 -11.29 -7.61
N TYR A 103 8.04 -11.97 -6.66
CA TYR A 103 6.76 -11.55 -6.10
C TYR A 103 7.00 -10.74 -4.83
N ALA A 104 6.43 -9.53 -4.77
CA ALA A 104 6.51 -8.65 -3.60
C ALA A 104 5.14 -8.01 -3.31
N GLU A 105 4.67 -8.12 -2.06
CA GLU A 105 3.48 -7.40 -1.61
C GLU A 105 3.74 -5.89 -1.44
N ALA A 106 2.68 -5.09 -1.48
CA ALA A 106 2.74 -3.63 -1.54
C ALA A 106 3.47 -2.95 -0.37
N GLY A 107 3.55 -3.60 0.79
CA GLY A 107 4.22 -3.11 2.00
C GLY A 107 5.71 -3.41 2.07
N VAL A 108 6.24 -4.28 1.20
CA VAL A 108 7.69 -4.54 1.12
C VAL A 108 8.41 -3.22 0.81
N SER A 109 9.50 -2.91 1.50
CA SER A 109 10.27 -1.71 1.19
C SER A 109 11.09 -1.88 -0.09
N LEU A 110 11.21 -0.81 -0.89
CA LEU A 110 12.03 -0.81 -2.12
C LEU A 110 13.48 -1.26 -1.87
N ALA A 111 14.10 -0.76 -0.80
CA ALA A 111 15.44 -1.20 -0.39
C ALA A 111 15.52 -2.72 -0.10
N LYS A 112 14.50 -3.29 0.54
CA LYS A 112 14.44 -4.74 0.83
C LYS A 112 14.23 -5.56 -0.44
N LEU A 113 13.41 -5.07 -1.36
CA LEU A 113 13.21 -5.69 -2.68
C LEU A 113 14.54 -5.71 -3.47
N ALA A 114 15.24 -4.58 -3.54
CA ALA A 114 16.55 -4.49 -4.20
C ALA A 114 17.60 -5.40 -3.55
N GLN A 115 17.62 -5.50 -2.22
CA GLN A 115 18.48 -6.45 -1.51
C GLN A 115 18.12 -7.89 -1.86
N PHE A 116 16.84 -8.24 -1.87
CA PHE A 116 16.38 -9.60 -2.20
C PHE A 116 16.74 -10.00 -3.63
N ALA A 117 16.62 -9.08 -4.60
CA ALA A 117 17.05 -9.31 -5.97
C ALA A 117 18.56 -9.61 -6.05
N ARG A 118 19.38 -8.78 -5.41
CA ARG A 118 20.83 -8.98 -5.32
C ARG A 118 21.20 -10.35 -4.73
N ASP A 119 20.57 -10.72 -3.62
CA ASP A 119 20.86 -11.97 -2.91
C ASP A 119 20.50 -13.21 -3.76
N ASN A 120 19.62 -13.06 -4.75
CA ASN A 120 19.25 -14.09 -5.72
C ASN A 120 19.92 -13.93 -7.09
N GLY A 121 20.91 -13.04 -7.22
CA GLY A 121 21.64 -12.84 -8.48
C GLY A 121 20.84 -12.19 -9.60
N LEU A 122 19.77 -11.45 -9.26
CA LEU A 122 18.92 -10.73 -10.21
C LEU A 122 19.31 -9.25 -10.28
N SER A 123 19.54 -8.75 -11.49
CA SER A 123 19.80 -7.33 -11.78
C SER A 123 18.53 -6.56 -12.12
N GLY A 124 18.59 -5.23 -12.11
CA GLY A 124 17.52 -4.32 -12.55
C GLY A 124 16.90 -3.48 -11.43
N LEU A 125 17.06 -3.88 -10.17
CA LEU A 125 16.51 -3.18 -9.00
C LEU A 125 17.55 -2.36 -8.23
N GLU A 126 18.74 -2.16 -8.78
CA GLU A 126 19.84 -1.41 -8.14
C GLU A 126 19.43 0.02 -7.83
N PHE A 127 18.68 0.64 -8.76
CA PHE A 127 18.16 2.00 -8.63
C PHE A 127 17.31 2.21 -7.37
N ALA A 128 16.58 1.17 -6.95
CA ALA A 128 15.61 1.24 -5.86
C ALA A 128 16.25 1.10 -4.47
N SER A 129 17.54 0.72 -4.40
CA SER A 129 18.23 0.40 -3.15
C SER A 129 18.28 1.54 -2.13
N GLY A 130 18.31 2.80 -2.61
CA GLY A 130 18.32 4.00 -1.79
C GLY A 130 16.96 4.70 -1.66
N ILE A 131 15.93 4.26 -2.37
CA ILE A 131 14.64 4.98 -2.41
C ILE A 131 13.83 4.64 -1.14
N PRO A 132 13.48 5.64 -0.31
CA PRO A 132 12.64 5.40 0.85
C PRO A 132 11.19 5.19 0.39
N GLY A 133 10.58 4.08 0.79
CA GLY A 133 9.19 3.80 0.42
C GLY A 133 8.86 2.32 0.48
N SER A 134 7.63 2.00 0.12
CA SER A 134 7.17 0.64 -0.13
C SER A 134 6.97 0.39 -1.62
N VAL A 135 6.92 -0.88 -2.03
CA VAL A 135 6.71 -1.32 -3.41
C VAL A 135 5.42 -0.73 -3.97
N GLY A 136 4.32 -0.77 -3.23
CA GLY A 136 3.04 -0.22 -3.69
C GLY A 136 3.12 1.29 -3.96
N GLY A 137 3.77 2.05 -3.07
CA GLY A 137 4.03 3.48 -3.31
C GLY A 137 4.99 3.71 -4.48
N GLY A 138 6.01 2.86 -4.64
CA GLY A 138 6.94 2.91 -5.74
C GLY A 138 6.26 2.71 -7.10
N VAL A 139 5.41 1.69 -7.21
CA VAL A 139 4.59 1.43 -8.39
C VAL A 139 3.72 2.65 -8.70
N LEU A 140 2.95 3.15 -7.72
CA LEU A 140 2.04 4.27 -7.93
C LEU A 140 2.76 5.54 -8.43
N MET A 141 3.99 5.76 -7.97
CA MET A 141 4.78 6.95 -8.29
C MET A 141 5.72 6.75 -9.50
N ASN A 142 5.75 5.55 -10.11
CA ASN A 142 6.85 5.13 -11.00
C ASN A 142 8.23 5.52 -10.43
N ALA A 143 8.49 5.11 -9.18
CA ALA A 143 9.69 5.56 -8.46
C ALA A 143 10.97 5.22 -9.23
N GLY A 144 11.89 6.18 -9.27
CA GLY A 144 13.12 6.07 -10.04
C GLY A 144 14.27 6.86 -9.45
N ALA A 145 15.48 6.38 -9.70
CA ALA A 145 16.73 7.03 -9.32
C ALA A 145 17.86 6.51 -10.20
N TYR A 146 18.96 7.25 -10.33
CA TYR A 146 20.18 6.77 -11.01
C TYR A 146 19.95 6.20 -12.43
N GLY A 147 18.91 6.66 -13.13
CA GLY A 147 18.57 6.25 -14.50
C GLY A 147 17.68 5.01 -14.65
N GLY A 148 17.26 4.37 -13.55
CA GLY A 148 16.28 3.27 -13.58
C GLY A 148 14.99 3.64 -12.83
N GLU A 149 13.87 3.06 -13.25
CA GLU A 149 12.53 3.32 -12.73
C GLU A 149 11.70 2.03 -12.58
N MET A 150 10.62 2.08 -11.81
CA MET A 150 9.73 0.91 -11.62
C MET A 150 9.20 0.36 -12.95
N LYS A 151 8.87 1.20 -13.93
CA LYS A 151 8.42 0.76 -15.26
C LYS A 151 9.40 -0.18 -15.96
N ASP A 152 10.69 -0.08 -15.67
CA ASP A 152 11.72 -0.86 -16.33
C ASP A 152 11.73 -2.33 -15.84
N VAL A 153 11.10 -2.61 -14.70
CA VAL A 153 11.15 -3.92 -14.01
C VAL A 153 9.79 -4.51 -13.63
N VAL A 154 8.70 -3.73 -13.65
CA VAL A 154 7.36 -4.21 -13.29
C VAL A 154 6.71 -4.94 -14.46
N GLU A 155 6.52 -6.25 -14.30
CA GLU A 155 5.81 -7.08 -15.29
C GLU A 155 4.28 -7.00 -15.12
N SER A 156 3.79 -7.19 -13.90
CA SER A 156 2.37 -7.09 -13.56
C SER A 156 2.15 -6.61 -12.13
N VAL A 157 0.95 -6.14 -11.84
CA VAL A 157 0.51 -5.76 -10.50
C VAL A 157 -0.89 -6.28 -10.22
N VAL A 158 -1.10 -6.79 -9.02
CA VAL A 158 -2.43 -7.16 -8.53
C VAL A 158 -3.04 -5.96 -7.82
N VAL A 159 -4.17 -5.47 -8.33
CA VAL A 159 -4.91 -4.32 -7.79
C VAL A 159 -6.26 -4.77 -7.24
N TYR A 160 -6.74 -4.09 -6.19
CA TYR A 160 -8.13 -4.21 -5.78
C TYR A 160 -8.98 -3.26 -6.63
N TYR A 161 -9.77 -3.81 -7.56
CA TYR A 161 -10.59 -3.01 -8.46
C TYR A 161 -11.93 -2.68 -7.81
N VAL A 162 -12.08 -1.43 -7.35
CA VAL A 162 -13.24 -0.96 -6.59
C VAL A 162 -14.59 -1.21 -7.30
N PRO A 163 -14.76 -0.98 -8.61
CA PRO A 163 -16.05 -1.22 -9.25
C PRO A 163 -16.52 -2.68 -9.22
N THR A 164 -15.60 -3.65 -9.24
CA THR A 164 -15.94 -5.09 -9.21
C THR A 164 -15.67 -5.74 -7.87
N GLN A 165 -15.11 -5.00 -6.91
CA GLN A 165 -14.76 -5.49 -5.57
C GLN A 165 -13.84 -6.72 -5.59
N ALA A 166 -12.98 -6.81 -6.61
CA ALA A 166 -12.17 -8.00 -6.88
C ALA A 166 -10.69 -7.65 -7.03
N LEU A 167 -9.83 -8.59 -6.64
CA LEU A 167 -8.42 -8.56 -7.02
C LEU A 167 -8.31 -8.84 -8.51
N THR A 168 -7.61 -7.97 -9.22
CA THR A 168 -7.41 -8.06 -10.67
C THR A 168 -5.94 -7.87 -10.96
N GLU A 169 -5.36 -8.80 -11.71
CA GLU A 169 -4.01 -8.63 -12.23
C GLU A 169 -4.04 -7.75 -13.47
N VAL A 170 -3.14 -6.77 -13.53
CA VAL A 170 -2.96 -5.89 -14.68
C VAL A 170 -1.49 -5.88 -15.06
N ARG A 171 -1.20 -5.93 -16.36
CA ARG A 171 0.18 -5.87 -16.85
C ARG A 171 0.72 -4.46 -16.74
N GLY A 172 2.02 -4.32 -16.49
CA GLY A 172 2.71 -3.03 -16.45
C GLY A 172 2.50 -2.24 -17.74
N SER A 173 2.64 -2.91 -18.89
CA SER A 173 2.44 -2.35 -20.24
C SER A 173 1.08 -1.68 -20.46
N ASP A 174 0.04 -2.13 -19.75
CA ASP A 174 -1.34 -1.70 -19.97
C ASP A 174 -1.70 -0.45 -19.14
N ARG A 175 -0.80 -0.02 -18.25
CA ARG A 175 -1.06 1.06 -17.28
C ARG A 175 -0.18 2.29 -17.45
N GLY A 176 0.47 2.42 -18.61
CA GLY A 176 1.27 3.62 -18.95
C GLY A 176 2.55 3.73 -18.12
N PHE A 177 3.08 2.59 -17.68
CA PHE A 177 4.49 2.47 -17.43
C PHE A 177 5.26 2.54 -18.75
#